data_AF-A0A3C0UUA9-F1
#
_entry.id   AF-A0A3C0UUA9-F1
#
_cell.length_a   1.000
_cell.length_b   1.000
_cell.length_c   1.000
_cell.angle_alpha   90.00
_cell.angle_beta   90.00
_cell.angle_gamma   90.00
#
_symmetry.space_group_name_H-M   'P 1'
#
loop_
_entity.id
_entity.type
_entity.pdbx_description
1 polymer ?
#
loop_
_entity_poly.entity_id
_entity_poly.type
_entity_poly.pdbx_seq_one_letter_code
_entity_poly.pdbx_strand_id
1 'polypeptide(L)'
;MLRILPSGLRWLTWPFSLLYQFITSVRNAIFDAGFRSIYQSTIYTISIGNLTIGGTGKTPHIEYLLRLLANRYTLATLSRGYGRKSKGFLQAKISSSAAEIGDEPLQLFKKFGANVPVFVAEKRAEGLQKIAQLSPCPQLVLLDDAYQHRAVKPHLSLLLTDYGRLFYQDYILPLGLLRESRQGAKRAQGVIVTKCPPTLTPHDREQIEKKIQQYTLANTPIFFSYLDYGAPVPYFEAQPSFSTDTSLWL
;
A
#
# COMPACT_ATOMS: atom_id res chain seq x y z
N MET A 1 -11.71 -9.18 -14.33
CA MET A 1 -12.90 -10.06 -14.44
C MET A 1 -14.20 -9.37 -14.03
N LEU A 2 -14.26 -8.53 -12.98
CA LEU A 2 -15.50 -7.79 -12.60
C LEU A 2 -15.81 -6.53 -13.44
N ARG A 3 -14.96 -6.19 -14.40
CA ARG A 3 -14.95 -4.88 -15.09
C ARG A 3 -15.95 -4.78 -16.25
N ILE A 4 -16.63 -5.87 -16.60
CA ILE A 4 -17.45 -6.00 -17.83
C ILE A 4 -18.87 -6.50 -17.51
N LEU A 5 -19.33 -6.39 -16.26
CA LEU A 5 -20.73 -6.67 -15.97
C LEU A 5 -21.53 -5.40 -16.34
N PRO A 6 -22.46 -5.46 -17.31
CA PRO A 6 -23.34 -4.34 -17.64
C PRO A 6 -24.09 -3.88 -16.38
N SER A 7 -24.48 -2.61 -16.33
CA SER A 7 -25.04 -1.95 -15.13
C SER A 7 -26.14 -2.75 -14.45
N GLY A 8 -26.95 -3.51 -15.20
CA GLY A 8 -27.99 -4.41 -14.67
C GLY A 8 -27.46 -5.66 -13.94
N LEU A 9 -26.32 -6.22 -14.38
CA LEU A 9 -25.76 -7.44 -13.79
C LEU A 9 -24.96 -7.16 -12.50
N ARG A 10 -24.57 -5.91 -12.26
CA ARG A 10 -24.00 -5.46 -10.98
C ARG A 10 -25.00 -5.58 -9.83
N TRP A 11 -26.28 -5.30 -10.07
CA TRP A 11 -27.34 -5.45 -9.08
C TRP A 11 -27.51 -6.91 -8.63
N LEU A 12 -27.26 -7.88 -9.50
CA LEU A 12 -27.28 -9.30 -9.14
C LEU A 12 -26.21 -9.67 -8.11
N THR A 13 -25.07 -8.95 -8.11
CA THR A 13 -23.97 -9.15 -7.16
C THR A 13 -24.14 -8.38 -5.84
N TRP A 14 -25.12 -7.48 -5.77
CA TRP A 14 -25.40 -6.65 -4.60
C TRP A 14 -25.63 -7.46 -3.29
N PRO A 15 -26.45 -8.53 -3.25
CA PRO A 15 -26.62 -9.30 -2.02
C PRO A 15 -25.33 -9.96 -1.54
N PHE A 16 -24.47 -10.43 -2.47
CA PHE A 16 -23.15 -10.97 -2.11
C PHE A 16 -22.23 -9.89 -1.55
N SER A 17 -22.34 -8.66 -2.04
CA SER A 17 -21.58 -7.51 -1.50
C SER A 17 -22.02 -7.17 -0.08
N LEU A 18 -23.32 -7.28 0.24
CA LEU A 18 -23.80 -7.07 1.60
C LEU A 18 -23.28 -8.15 2.55
N LEU A 19 -23.27 -9.41 2.13
CA LEU A 19 -22.70 -10.50 2.93
C LEU A 19 -21.19 -10.29 3.17
N TYR A 20 -20.45 -9.92 2.13
CA TYR A 20 -19.02 -9.62 2.27
C TYR A 20 -18.78 -8.39 3.16
N GLN A 21 -19.60 -7.35 3.02
CA GLN A 21 -19.58 -6.19 3.91
C GLN A 21 -19.84 -6.58 5.36
N PHE A 22 -20.82 -7.44 5.62
CA PHE A 22 -21.13 -7.92 6.96
C PHE A 22 -19.92 -8.65 7.56
N ILE A 23 -19.35 -9.62 6.84
CA ILE A 23 -18.17 -10.38 7.30
C ILE A 23 -16.98 -9.45 7.59
N THR A 24 -16.69 -8.53 6.69
CA THR A 24 -15.57 -7.58 6.86
C THR A 24 -15.83 -6.58 7.99
N SER A 25 -17.09 -6.15 8.19
CA SER A 25 -17.48 -5.24 9.27
C SER A 25 -17.40 -5.92 10.63
N VAL A 26 -17.89 -7.16 10.77
CA VAL A 26 -17.75 -7.96 11.99
C VAL A 26 -16.27 -8.17 12.32
N ARG A 27 -15.46 -8.56 11.33
CA ARG A 27 -14.00 -8.68 11.51
C ARG A 27 -13.38 -7.39 12.01
N ASN A 28 -13.76 -6.25 11.43
CA ASN A 28 -13.24 -4.94 11.83
C ASN A 28 -13.67 -4.58 13.25
N ALA A 29 -14.95 -4.78 13.60
CA ALA A 29 -15.48 -4.53 14.94
C ALA A 29 -14.78 -5.38 16.02
N ILE A 30 -14.43 -6.63 15.73
CA ILE A 30 -13.65 -7.49 16.65
C ILE A 30 -12.27 -6.88 16.96
N PHE A 31 -11.60 -6.30 15.95
CA PHE A 31 -10.33 -5.61 16.16
C PHE A 31 -10.52 -4.27 16.87
N ASP A 32 -11.57 -3.52 16.54
CA ASP A 32 -11.88 -2.23 17.18
C ASP A 32 -12.22 -2.40 18.66
N ALA A 33 -12.92 -3.47 19.02
CA ALA A 33 -13.27 -3.83 20.40
C ALA A 33 -12.11 -4.47 21.19
N GLY A 34 -10.93 -4.67 20.58
CA GLY A 34 -9.75 -5.21 21.27
C GLY A 34 -9.78 -6.72 21.55
N PHE A 35 -10.75 -7.46 21.00
CA PHE A 35 -10.85 -8.92 21.21
C PHE A 35 -9.76 -9.73 20.50
N ARG A 36 -8.99 -9.11 19.60
CA ARG A 36 -7.81 -9.74 18.98
C ARG A 36 -6.54 -9.01 19.36
N SER A 37 -5.48 -9.78 19.57
CA SER A 37 -4.14 -9.24 19.78
C SER A 37 -3.69 -8.40 18.59
N ILE A 38 -3.32 -7.15 18.87
CA ILE A 38 -2.74 -6.21 17.93
C ILE A 38 -1.29 -6.02 18.36
N TYR A 39 -0.36 -6.38 17.48
CA TYR A 39 1.06 -6.18 17.72
C TYR A 39 1.49 -4.79 17.24
N GLN A 40 2.15 -4.02 18.10
CA GLN A 40 2.88 -2.81 17.72
C GLN A 40 4.37 -3.10 17.87
N SER A 41 5.13 -2.87 16.80
CA SER A 41 6.57 -3.09 16.80
C SER A 41 7.29 -2.03 17.63
N THR A 42 8.47 -2.35 18.15
CA THR A 42 9.40 -1.38 18.74
C THR A 42 10.11 -0.55 17.66
N ILE A 43 10.22 -1.09 16.43
CA ILE A 43 10.75 -0.37 15.28
C ILE A 43 9.67 0.58 14.75
N TYR A 44 10.05 1.79 14.32
CA TYR A 44 9.10 2.70 13.70
C TYR A 44 8.59 2.11 12.38
N THR A 45 7.27 2.09 12.19
CA THR A 45 6.64 1.39 11.06
C THR A 45 5.73 2.33 10.29
N ILE A 46 5.94 2.43 8.98
CA ILE A 46 5.07 3.15 8.07
C ILE A 46 4.35 2.13 7.19
N SER A 47 3.03 2.04 7.28
CA SER A 47 2.20 1.23 6.41
C SER A 47 1.77 2.04 5.20
N ILE A 48 1.98 1.48 4.01
CA ILE A 48 1.48 2.01 2.74
C ILE A 48 0.50 0.99 2.18
N GLY A 49 -0.76 1.40 2.00
CA GLY A 49 -1.75 0.49 1.45
C GLY A 49 -3.00 1.21 0.96
N ASN A 50 -3.98 0.43 0.53
CA ASN A 50 -5.21 0.94 -0.05
C ASN A 50 -6.43 0.14 0.40
N LEU A 51 -7.62 0.72 0.19
CA LEU A 51 -8.89 0.05 0.45
C LEU A 51 -9.36 -0.83 -0.72
N THR A 52 -8.81 -0.64 -1.92
CA THR A 52 -9.30 -1.25 -3.17
C THR A 52 -8.44 -2.43 -3.64
N ILE A 53 -9.00 -3.32 -4.45
CA ILE A 53 -8.22 -4.25 -5.28
C ILE A 53 -7.82 -3.51 -6.56
N GLY A 54 -6.50 -3.38 -6.79
CA GLY A 54 -5.95 -2.75 -7.98
C GLY A 54 -4.69 -1.95 -7.68
N GLY A 55 -4.02 -1.49 -8.73
CA GLY A 55 -2.82 -0.67 -8.62
C GLY A 55 -3.17 0.78 -8.26
N THR A 56 -3.05 1.14 -6.98
CA THR A 56 -3.21 2.50 -6.44
C THR A 56 -1.88 3.26 -6.35
N GLY A 57 -0.84 2.81 -7.07
CA GLY A 57 0.47 3.46 -7.05
C GLY A 57 1.32 3.15 -5.81
N LYS A 58 1.04 2.07 -5.06
CA LYS A 58 1.82 1.67 -3.87
C LYS A 58 3.32 1.59 -4.13
N THR A 59 3.73 0.87 -5.16
CA THR A 59 5.16 0.66 -5.48
C THR A 59 5.89 1.98 -5.67
N PRO A 60 5.45 2.92 -6.55
CA PRO A 60 6.05 4.26 -6.63
C PRO A 60 6.19 4.98 -5.27
N HIS A 61 5.18 4.90 -4.40
CA HIS A 61 5.22 5.60 -3.10
C HIS A 61 6.18 4.94 -2.12
N ILE A 62 6.29 3.61 -2.13
CA ILE A 62 7.31 2.90 -1.35
C ILE A 62 8.71 3.29 -1.83
N GLU A 63 8.95 3.29 -3.14
CA GLU A 63 10.23 3.70 -3.72
C GLU A 63 10.57 5.16 -3.37
N TYR A 64 9.59 6.06 -3.43
CA TYR A 64 9.74 7.45 -3.03
C TYR A 64 10.16 7.58 -1.55
N LEU A 65 9.46 6.89 -0.64
CA LEU A 65 9.77 6.92 0.78
C LEU A 65 11.14 6.32 1.08
N LEU A 66 11.53 5.25 0.40
CA LEU A 66 12.87 4.67 0.53
C LEU A 66 13.94 5.70 0.18
N ARG A 67 13.80 6.39 -0.96
CA ARG A 67 14.77 7.42 -1.38
C ARG A 67 14.81 8.61 -0.42
N LEU A 68 13.63 9.10 -0.02
CA LEU A 68 13.49 10.26 0.87
C LEU A 68 14.13 10.01 2.25
N LEU A 69 14.04 8.78 2.76
CA LEU A 69 14.43 8.45 4.13
C LEU A 69 15.78 7.74 4.23
N ALA A 70 16.36 7.23 3.13
CA ALA A 70 17.59 6.44 3.14
C ALA A 70 18.79 7.16 3.76
N ASN A 71 18.89 8.48 3.58
CA ASN A 71 20.00 9.27 4.12
C ASN A 71 19.82 9.64 5.61
N ARG A 72 18.66 9.34 6.20
CA ARG A 72 18.31 9.75 7.58
C ARG A 72 18.12 8.58 8.54
N TYR A 73 17.74 7.42 8.02
CA TYR A 73 17.39 6.26 8.84
C TYR A 73 17.91 4.97 8.21
N THR A 74 18.24 3.98 9.04
CA THR A 74 18.42 2.59 8.57
C THR A 74 17.06 1.98 8.25
N LEU A 75 16.83 1.71 6.97
CA LEU A 75 15.54 1.27 6.46
C LEU A 75 15.50 -0.25 6.24
N ALA A 76 14.31 -0.82 6.36
CA ALA A 76 13.97 -2.12 5.83
C ALA A 76 12.55 -2.11 5.26
N THR A 77 12.21 -3.10 4.43
CA THR A 77 10.83 -3.26 3.95
C THR A 77 10.30 -4.63 4.31
N LEU A 78 9.00 -4.71 4.62
CA LEU A 78 8.31 -5.97 4.87
C LEU A 78 7.04 -6.05 4.02
N SER A 79 6.99 -7.02 3.11
CA SER A 79 5.81 -7.32 2.30
C SER A 79 5.24 -8.70 2.63
N ARG A 80 4.06 -9.02 2.08
CA ARG A 80 3.50 -10.39 2.11
C ARG A 80 4.34 -11.37 1.29
N GLY A 81 4.86 -10.89 0.16
CA GLY A 81 5.29 -11.72 -0.96
C GLY A 81 4.11 -12.43 -1.63
N TYR A 82 3.16 -11.67 -2.20
CA TYR A 82 2.01 -12.24 -2.89
C TYR A 82 2.46 -13.15 -4.06
N GLY A 83 1.79 -14.30 -4.22
CA GLY A 83 2.08 -15.26 -5.29
C GLY A 83 3.32 -16.14 -5.08
N ARG A 84 4.09 -15.93 -4.01
CA ARG A 84 5.27 -16.76 -3.70
C ARG A 84 4.87 -18.18 -3.27
N LYS A 85 5.74 -19.15 -3.53
CA LYS A 85 5.61 -20.56 -3.12
C LYS A 85 6.23 -20.85 -1.76
N SER A 86 7.16 -20.02 -1.30
CA SER A 86 7.78 -20.15 0.01
C SER A 86 6.83 -19.72 1.13
N LYS A 87 7.14 -20.12 2.37
CA LYS A 87 6.35 -19.80 3.57
C LYS A 87 7.21 -19.19 4.66
N GLY A 88 6.57 -18.49 5.59
CA GLY A 88 7.25 -17.92 6.75
C GLY A 88 8.06 -16.66 6.44
N PHE A 89 9.02 -16.35 7.31
CA PHE A 89 9.85 -15.15 7.19
C PHE A 89 11.08 -15.45 6.35
N LEU A 90 11.33 -14.64 5.33
CA LEU A 90 12.55 -14.69 4.51
C LEU A 90 13.08 -13.29 4.26
N GLN A 91 14.40 -13.20 4.12
CA GLN A 91 15.11 -12.04 3.59
C GLN A 91 15.47 -12.30 2.13
N ALA A 92 15.20 -11.35 1.25
CA ALA A 92 15.59 -11.41 -0.15
C ALA A 92 17.12 -11.42 -0.28
N LYS A 93 17.62 -12.24 -1.20
CA LYS A 93 19.04 -12.38 -1.55
C LYS A 93 19.23 -12.17 -3.05
N ILE A 94 20.47 -12.00 -3.48
CA ILE A 94 20.82 -11.88 -4.92
C ILE A 94 20.29 -13.08 -5.73
N SER A 95 20.32 -14.28 -5.14
CA SER A 95 19.80 -15.51 -5.75
C SER A 95 18.28 -15.68 -5.64
N SER A 96 17.57 -14.77 -4.95
CA SER A 96 16.13 -14.92 -4.74
C SER A 96 15.36 -14.75 -6.05
N SER A 97 14.29 -15.53 -6.17
CA SER A 97 13.42 -15.53 -7.35
C SER A 97 12.02 -15.03 -7.01
N ALA A 98 11.24 -14.67 -8.03
CA ALA A 98 9.85 -14.27 -7.86
C ALA A 98 9.00 -15.41 -7.27
N ALA A 99 9.31 -16.65 -7.63
CA ALA A 99 8.65 -17.82 -7.03
C ALA A 99 8.95 -17.94 -5.53
N GLU A 100 10.10 -17.44 -5.06
CA GLU A 100 10.50 -17.51 -3.65
C GLU A 100 9.95 -16.33 -2.84
N ILE A 101 10.05 -15.09 -3.32
CA ILE A 101 9.71 -13.90 -2.53
C ILE A 101 8.53 -13.09 -3.09
N GLY A 102 8.06 -13.40 -4.29
CA GLY A 102 7.04 -12.65 -5.02
C GLY A 102 7.65 -11.63 -5.99
N ASP A 103 6.86 -11.22 -6.99
CA ASP A 103 7.31 -10.27 -8.01
C ASP A 103 7.59 -8.87 -7.44
N GLU A 104 6.68 -8.33 -6.63
CA GLU A 104 6.82 -6.98 -6.06
C GLU A 104 8.03 -6.87 -5.11
N PRO A 105 8.28 -7.80 -4.16
CA PRO A 105 9.48 -7.74 -3.32
C PRO A 105 10.76 -7.97 -4.11
N LEU A 106 10.75 -8.82 -5.14
CA LEU A 106 11.91 -9.00 -6.01
C LEU A 106 12.24 -7.73 -6.79
N GLN A 107 11.23 -7.05 -7.34
CA GLN A 107 11.42 -5.78 -8.03
C GLN A 107 12.03 -4.73 -7.10
N LEU A 108 11.52 -4.63 -5.88
CA LEU A 108 12.05 -3.71 -4.88
C LEU A 108 13.49 -4.05 -4.49
N PHE A 109 13.79 -5.34 -4.29
CA PHE A 109 15.12 -5.82 -3.97
C PHE A 109 16.13 -5.55 -5.08
N LYS A 110 15.74 -5.73 -6.36
CA LYS A 110 16.63 -5.41 -7.50
C LYS A 110 17.01 -3.92 -7.54
N LYS A 111 16.12 -3.03 -7.11
CA LYS A 111 16.35 -1.58 -7.13
C LYS A 111 17.08 -1.05 -5.88
N PHE A 112 16.76 -1.59 -4.71
CA PHE A 112 17.20 -1.01 -3.42
C PHE A 112 17.97 -2.00 -2.53
N GLY A 113 18.04 -3.28 -2.89
CA GLY A 113 18.55 -4.37 -2.05
C GLY A 113 20.03 -4.25 -1.66
N ALA A 114 20.80 -3.40 -2.34
CA ALA A 114 22.17 -3.07 -1.95
C ALA A 114 22.24 -2.34 -0.59
N ASN A 115 21.25 -1.48 -0.31
CA ASN A 115 21.25 -0.61 0.88
C ASN A 115 20.06 -0.88 1.82
N VAL A 116 18.97 -1.46 1.30
CA VAL A 116 17.72 -1.65 2.04
C VAL A 116 17.35 -3.13 2.04
N PRO A 117 17.46 -3.82 3.19
CA PRO A 117 17.00 -5.19 3.33
C PRO A 117 15.50 -5.32 3.03
N VAL A 118 15.17 -6.27 2.15
CA VAL A 118 13.79 -6.60 1.77
C VAL A 118 13.39 -7.92 2.42
N PHE A 119 12.32 -7.89 3.22
CA PHE A 119 11.78 -9.04 3.92
C PHE A 119 10.37 -9.38 3.44
N VAL A 120 10.02 -10.65 3.53
CA VAL A 120 8.70 -11.17 3.18
C VAL A 120 8.18 -12.10 4.27
N ALA A 121 6.96 -11.86 4.73
CA ALA A 121 6.28 -12.70 5.70
C ALA A 121 4.75 -12.66 5.53
N GLU A 122 4.10 -13.83 5.60
CA GLU A 122 2.63 -13.91 5.58
C GLU A 122 2.03 -13.18 6.79
N LYS A 123 2.62 -13.41 7.96
CA LYS A 123 2.26 -12.78 9.22
C LYS A 123 3.22 -11.64 9.53
N ARG A 124 2.75 -10.40 9.39
CA ARG A 124 3.58 -9.20 9.53
C ARG A 124 4.09 -8.99 10.96
N ALA A 125 3.30 -9.39 11.96
CA ALA A 125 3.72 -9.32 13.35
C ALA A 125 4.97 -10.20 13.61
N GLU A 126 4.94 -11.46 13.17
CA GLU A 126 6.08 -12.37 13.27
C GLU A 126 7.28 -11.86 12.45
N GLY A 127 7.04 -11.30 11.26
CA GLY A 127 8.09 -10.68 10.45
C GLY A 127 8.76 -9.50 11.15
N LEU A 128 7.98 -8.58 11.72
CA LEU A 128 8.50 -7.44 12.48
C LEU A 128 9.27 -7.85 13.73
N GLN A 129 8.79 -8.87 14.45
CA GLN A 129 9.51 -9.42 15.61
C GLN A 129 10.88 -9.97 15.21
N LYS A 130 10.96 -10.71 14.10
CA LYS A 130 12.24 -11.23 13.59
C LYS A 130 13.17 -10.12 13.10
N ILE A 131 12.63 -9.09 12.44
CA ILE A 131 13.43 -7.93 12.01
C ILE A 131 14.00 -7.19 13.22
N ALA A 132 13.22 -7.04 14.31
CA ALA A 132 13.66 -6.38 15.53
C ALA A 132 14.82 -7.10 16.26
N GLN A 133 15.05 -8.39 15.95
CA GLN A 133 16.14 -9.19 16.49
C GLN A 133 17.41 -9.14 15.64
N LEU A 134 17.39 -8.46 14.48
CA LEU A 134 18.55 -8.33 13.62
C LEU A 134 19.58 -7.35 14.19
N SER A 135 20.85 -7.59 13.84
CA SER A 135 21.97 -6.72 14.18
C SER A 135 22.72 -6.33 12.90
N PRO A 136 22.67 -5.05 12.47
CA PRO A 136 21.96 -3.94 13.10
C PRO A 136 20.44 -4.03 12.90
N CYS A 137 19.69 -3.58 13.91
CA CYS A 137 18.23 -3.46 13.84
C CYS A 137 17.87 -2.20 13.04
N PRO A 138 16.97 -2.27 12.04
CA PRO A 138 16.56 -1.10 11.28
C PRO A 138 15.79 -0.13 12.18
N GLN A 139 15.98 1.16 11.97
CA GLN A 139 15.25 2.22 12.66
C GLN A 139 13.81 2.37 12.14
N LEU A 140 13.60 2.05 10.85
CA LEU A 140 12.31 2.21 10.21
C LEU A 140 12.00 1.05 9.26
N VAL A 141 10.79 0.50 9.33
CA VAL A 141 10.28 -0.52 8.41
C VAL A 141 9.09 0.02 7.62
N LEU A 142 9.20 -0.01 6.29
CA LEU A 142 8.06 0.23 5.39
C LEU A 142 7.27 -1.07 5.19
N LEU A 143 5.97 -1.04 5.50
CA LEU A 143 5.07 -2.17 5.34
C LEU A 143 4.27 -2.02 4.05
N ASP A 144 4.43 -2.98 3.16
CA ASP A 144 3.71 -3.04 1.89
C ASP A 144 2.37 -3.79 2.03
N ASP A 145 1.30 -3.14 1.59
CA ASP A 145 -0.09 -3.61 1.63
C ASP A 145 -0.59 -3.98 3.04
N ALA A 146 -0.07 -3.33 4.08
CA ALA A 146 -0.41 -3.65 5.46
C ALA A 146 -1.68 -2.95 5.99
N TYR A 147 -2.33 -2.09 5.19
CA TYR A 147 -3.49 -1.30 5.63
C TYR A 147 -4.67 -2.16 6.14
N GLN A 148 -4.80 -3.37 5.59
CA GLN A 148 -5.84 -4.33 5.99
C GLN A 148 -5.38 -5.33 7.04
N HIS A 149 -4.07 -5.39 7.31
CA HIS A 149 -3.46 -6.32 8.25
C HIS A 149 -3.58 -5.77 9.68
N ARG A 150 -4.80 -5.75 10.21
CA ARG A 150 -5.14 -5.19 11.53
C ARG A 150 -4.46 -5.86 12.73
N ALA A 151 -3.85 -7.04 12.54
CA ALA A 151 -3.02 -7.69 13.55
C ALA A 151 -1.71 -6.93 13.84
N VAL A 152 -1.36 -5.95 13.01
CA VAL A 152 -0.25 -5.02 13.23
C VAL A 152 -0.78 -3.59 13.28
N LYS A 153 -0.38 -2.84 14.30
CA LYS A 153 -0.61 -1.39 14.39
C LYS A 153 0.65 -0.66 13.93
N PRO A 154 0.65 -0.05 12.73
CA PRO A 154 1.77 0.78 12.30
C PRO A 154 1.80 2.10 13.10
N HIS A 155 2.99 2.70 13.21
CA HIS A 155 3.13 4.03 13.80
C HIS A 155 2.53 5.11 12.92
N LEU A 156 2.68 4.96 11.60
CA LEU A 156 2.07 5.81 10.58
C LEU A 156 1.41 4.95 9.51
N SER A 157 0.15 5.21 9.17
CA SER A 157 -0.59 4.53 8.13
C SER A 157 -0.99 5.52 7.05
N LEU A 158 -0.44 5.33 5.85
CA LEU A 158 -0.73 6.12 4.67
C LEU A 158 -1.70 5.35 3.78
N LEU A 159 -2.84 5.96 3.50
CA LEU A 159 -3.86 5.42 2.62
C LEU A 159 -3.68 6.00 1.22
N LEU A 160 -3.47 5.13 0.22
CA LEU A 160 -3.47 5.52 -1.18
C LEU A 160 -4.85 5.33 -1.80
N THR A 161 -5.26 6.31 -2.61
CA THR A 161 -6.43 6.23 -3.47
C THR A 161 -6.07 6.71 -4.87
N ASP A 162 -6.60 6.07 -5.91
CA ASP A 162 -6.38 6.49 -7.31
C ASP A 162 -7.32 7.66 -7.62
N TYR A 163 -6.80 8.74 -8.22
CA TYR A 163 -7.60 9.88 -8.68
C TYR A 163 -8.74 9.45 -9.61
N GLY A 164 -8.48 8.51 -10.52
CA GLY A 164 -9.49 8.01 -11.44
C GLY A 164 -10.51 7.08 -10.79
N ARG A 165 -10.27 6.62 -9.55
CA ARG A 165 -11.15 5.72 -8.79
C ARG A 165 -11.05 5.99 -7.29
N LEU A 166 -11.63 7.09 -6.87
CA LEU A 166 -11.61 7.51 -5.49
C LEU A 166 -12.38 6.51 -4.63
N PHE A 167 -11.78 6.07 -3.52
CA PHE A 167 -12.35 5.00 -2.68
C PHE A 167 -13.77 5.32 -2.21
N TYR A 168 -14.09 6.61 -2.00
CA TYR A 168 -15.40 7.03 -1.53
C TYR A 168 -16.51 6.93 -2.60
N GLN A 169 -16.15 6.72 -3.87
CA GLN A 169 -17.09 6.51 -4.97
C GLN A 169 -17.32 5.02 -5.26
N ASP A 170 -16.45 4.14 -4.76
CA ASP A 170 -16.47 2.71 -5.07
C ASP A 170 -17.29 1.91 -4.04
N TYR A 171 -17.60 0.67 -4.36
CA TYR A 171 -18.38 -0.25 -3.55
C TYR A 171 -17.54 -1.44 -3.08
N ILE A 172 -18.05 -2.13 -2.07
CA ILE A 172 -17.43 -3.33 -1.54
C ILE A 172 -17.51 -4.46 -2.57
N LEU A 173 -16.52 -5.36 -2.56
CA LEU A 173 -16.53 -6.56 -3.38
C LEU A 173 -17.76 -7.43 -3.09
N PRO A 174 -18.31 -8.13 -4.10
CA PRO A 174 -17.93 -8.09 -5.52
C PRO A 174 -18.57 -6.94 -6.32
N LEU A 175 -19.41 -6.09 -5.71
CA LEU A 175 -20.11 -4.99 -6.41
C LEU A 175 -19.15 -3.93 -6.95
N GLY A 176 -18.11 -3.61 -6.18
CA GLY A 176 -17.02 -2.72 -6.57
C GLY A 176 -15.67 -3.36 -6.26
N LEU A 177 -14.63 -2.53 -6.08
CA LEU A 177 -13.28 -3.03 -5.80
C LEU A 177 -12.84 -2.82 -4.35
N LEU A 178 -13.66 -2.22 -3.48
CA LEU A 178 -13.30 -2.05 -2.08
C LEU A 178 -13.26 -3.41 -1.37
N ARG A 179 -12.16 -3.65 -0.67
CA ARG A 179 -11.94 -4.86 0.14
C ARG A 179 -12.56 -4.74 1.53
N GLU A 180 -13.00 -3.55 1.93
CA GLU A 180 -13.74 -3.26 3.16
C GLU A 180 -14.50 -1.93 3.00
N SER A 181 -15.31 -1.55 3.99
CA SER A 181 -16.04 -0.28 3.97
C SER A 181 -15.13 0.95 3.83
N ARG A 182 -15.66 2.00 3.20
CA ARG A 182 -15.04 3.34 3.11
C ARG A 182 -14.65 3.90 4.48
N GLN A 183 -15.36 3.49 5.53
CA GLN A 183 -15.06 3.83 6.92
C GLN A 183 -13.69 3.33 7.39
N GLY A 184 -13.09 2.36 6.68
CA GLY A 184 -11.70 1.95 6.91
C GLY A 184 -10.69 3.09 6.74
N ALA A 185 -11.05 4.18 6.04
CA ALA A 185 -10.21 5.37 5.90
C ALA A 185 -9.96 6.11 7.22
N LYS A 186 -10.79 5.91 8.26
CA LYS A 186 -10.57 6.48 9.61
C LYS A 186 -9.26 6.05 10.26
N ARG A 187 -8.67 4.95 9.78
CA ARG A 187 -7.40 4.42 10.30
C ARG A 187 -6.17 5.06 9.66
N ALA A 188 -6.35 5.89 8.63
CA ALA A 188 -5.26 6.59 7.97
C ALA A 188 -4.81 7.77 8.83
N GLN A 189 -3.49 7.93 8.99
CA GLN A 189 -2.89 9.17 9.49
C GLN A 189 -2.49 10.12 8.35
N GLY A 190 -2.67 9.70 7.10
CA GLY A 190 -2.55 10.55 5.91
C GLY A 190 -3.17 9.85 4.70
N VAL A 191 -3.79 10.62 3.82
CA VAL A 191 -4.35 10.10 2.55
C VAL A 191 -3.58 10.70 1.39
N ILE A 192 -3.23 9.88 0.40
CA ILE A 192 -2.57 10.33 -0.83
C ILE A 192 -3.46 9.97 -2.01
N VAL A 193 -3.93 10.99 -2.72
CA VAL A 193 -4.61 10.85 -4.00
C VAL A 193 -3.54 10.75 -5.08
N THR A 194 -3.41 9.56 -5.63
CA THR A 194 -2.35 9.17 -6.57
C THR A 194 -2.81 9.30 -8.01
N LYS A 195 -1.86 9.38 -8.94
CA LYS A 195 -2.12 9.47 -10.39
C LYS A 195 -3.02 10.65 -10.75
N CYS A 196 -2.87 11.75 -10.03
CA CYS A 196 -3.53 13.00 -10.38
C CYS A 196 -3.07 13.44 -11.78
N PRO A 197 -3.95 14.08 -12.58
CA PRO A 197 -3.49 14.77 -13.76
C PRO A 197 -2.61 15.96 -13.34
N PRO A 198 -1.56 16.31 -14.11
CA PRO A 198 -0.74 17.48 -13.80
C PRO A 198 -1.54 18.79 -13.85
N THR A 199 -2.67 18.79 -14.57
CA THR A 199 -3.62 19.89 -14.70
C THR A 199 -4.64 19.96 -13.56
N LEU A 200 -4.50 19.18 -12.48
CA LEU A 200 -5.48 19.15 -11.39
C LEU A 200 -5.58 20.50 -10.66
N THR A 201 -6.73 21.16 -10.78
CA THR A 201 -6.94 22.51 -10.26
C THR A 201 -7.06 22.53 -8.72
N PRO A 202 -6.75 23.67 -8.06
CA PRO A 202 -6.97 23.82 -6.62
C PRO A 202 -8.43 23.57 -6.20
N HIS A 203 -9.38 23.97 -7.05
CA HIS A 203 -10.81 23.75 -6.78
C HIS A 203 -11.16 22.26 -6.75
N ASP A 204 -10.67 21.48 -7.72
CA ASP A 204 -10.89 20.03 -7.75
C ASP A 204 -10.25 19.33 -6.55
N ARG A 205 -9.04 19.77 -6.15
CA ARG A 205 -8.37 19.26 -4.94
C ARG A 205 -9.23 19.50 -3.71
N GLU A 206 -9.73 20.71 -3.51
CA GLU A 206 -10.59 21.07 -2.38
C GLU A 206 -11.87 20.22 -2.35
N GLN A 207 -12.51 19.99 -3.51
CA GLN A 207 -13.70 19.14 -3.59
C GLN A 207 -13.40 17.68 -3.20
N ILE A 208 -12.27 17.14 -3.67
CA ILE A 208 -11.84 15.77 -3.33
C ILE A 208 -11.50 15.68 -1.85
N GLU A 209 -10.78 16.65 -1.30
CA GLU A 209 -10.43 16.73 0.12
C GLU A 209 -11.68 16.70 0.99
N LYS A 210 -12.67 17.56 0.71
CA LYS A 210 -13.94 17.62 1.46
C LYS A 210 -14.66 16.26 1.48
N LYS A 211 -14.64 15.53 0.36
CA LYS A 211 -15.28 14.20 0.27
C LYS A 211 -14.49 13.14 1.03
N ILE A 212 -13.16 13.17 0.98
CA ILE A 212 -12.30 12.24 1.75
C ILE A 212 -12.45 12.48 3.26
N GLN A 213 -12.51 13.75 3.68
CA GLN A 213 -12.64 14.15 5.09
C GLN A 213 -13.91 13.59 5.76
N GLN A 214 -14.95 13.27 5.00
CA GLN A 214 -16.16 12.60 5.53
C GLN A 214 -15.88 11.18 6.03
N TYR A 215 -14.76 10.57 5.64
CA TYR A 215 -14.39 9.19 5.98
C TYR A 215 -13.10 9.08 6.80
N THR A 216 -12.38 10.17 7.05
CA THR A 216 -11.15 10.19 7.86
C THR A 216 -11.40 10.82 9.23
N LEU A 217 -10.39 10.77 10.12
CA LEU A 217 -10.43 11.55 11.35
C LEU A 217 -10.20 13.04 11.05
N ALA A 218 -10.62 13.91 11.96
CA ALA A 218 -10.34 15.34 11.87
C ALA A 218 -8.84 15.60 11.73
N ASN A 219 -8.46 16.59 10.92
CA ASN A 219 -7.07 16.99 10.65
C ASN A 219 -6.20 15.90 9.99
N THR A 220 -6.78 14.83 9.45
CA THR A 220 -6.02 13.87 8.63
C THR A 220 -5.51 14.60 7.38
N PRO A 221 -4.19 14.72 7.16
CA PRO A 221 -3.66 15.41 5.99
C PRO A 221 -3.96 14.64 4.70
N ILE A 222 -4.28 15.38 3.65
CA ILE A 222 -4.57 14.85 2.32
C ILE A 222 -3.53 15.43 1.36
N PHE A 223 -2.89 14.55 0.61
CA PHE A 223 -1.85 14.89 -0.36
C PHE A 223 -2.30 14.46 -1.75
N PHE A 224 -1.74 15.10 -2.77
CA PHE A 224 -1.96 14.78 -4.18
C PHE A 224 -0.61 14.51 -4.82
N SER A 225 -0.51 13.40 -5.56
CA SER A 225 0.67 13.04 -6.33
C SER A 225 0.28 12.70 -7.76
N TYR A 226 1.15 13.05 -8.70
CA TYR A 226 1.07 12.59 -10.09
C TYR A 226 2.28 11.70 -10.41
N LEU A 227 2.27 11.11 -11.60
CA LEU A 227 3.40 10.34 -12.12
C LEU A 227 3.91 11.08 -13.34
N ASP A 228 5.17 11.51 -13.29
CA ASP A 228 5.86 12.10 -14.44
C ASP A 228 6.66 11.02 -15.17
N TYR A 229 6.14 10.49 -16.27
CA TYR A 229 6.85 9.43 -16.98
C TYR A 229 7.98 10.02 -17.83
N GLY A 230 9.19 9.48 -17.65
CA GLY A 230 10.30 9.75 -18.56
C GLY A 230 9.99 9.30 -19.99
N ALA A 231 10.84 9.72 -20.94
CA ALA A 231 10.68 9.36 -22.35
C ALA A 231 10.59 7.83 -22.53
N PRO A 232 9.67 7.33 -23.38
CA PRO A 232 9.57 5.90 -23.66
C PRO A 232 10.87 5.41 -24.27
N VAL A 233 11.44 4.35 -23.68
CA VAL A 233 12.68 3.72 -24.15
C VAL A 233 12.36 2.36 -24.78
N PRO A 234 13.01 2.00 -25.91
CA PRO A 234 12.83 0.67 -26.50
C PRO A 234 13.23 -0.42 -25.52
N TYR A 235 12.37 -1.42 -25.32
CA TYR A 235 12.66 -2.55 -24.41
C TYR A 235 13.82 -3.42 -24.90
N PHE A 236 14.09 -3.43 -26.21
CA PHE A 236 15.05 -4.32 -26.86
C PHE A 236 16.42 -3.68 -27.14
N GLU A 237 16.58 -2.39 -26.89
CA GLU A 237 17.88 -1.71 -27.04
C GLU A 237 18.56 -1.54 -25.67
N ALA A 238 19.88 -1.69 -25.65
CA ALA A 238 20.67 -1.87 -24.45
C ALA A 238 20.51 -0.71 -23.43
N GLN A 239 20.09 -1.08 -22.22
CA GLN A 239 20.27 -0.37 -20.94
C GLN A 239 19.90 1.12 -20.96
N PRO A 240 18.63 1.49 -20.70
CA PRO A 240 18.32 2.88 -20.42
C PRO A 240 19.04 3.31 -19.14
N SER A 241 19.89 4.34 -19.24
CA SER A 241 20.42 5.05 -18.08
C SER A 241 19.25 5.73 -17.37
N PHE A 242 18.70 5.08 -16.34
CA PHE A 242 17.70 5.69 -15.48
C PHE A 242 18.35 6.89 -14.81
N SER A 243 17.84 8.09 -15.11
CA SER A 243 18.28 9.33 -14.48
C SER A 243 18.22 9.17 -12.95
N THR A 244 19.35 9.42 -12.29
CA THR A 244 19.47 9.53 -10.83
C THR A 244 19.02 10.91 -10.32
N ASP A 245 18.57 11.79 -11.23
CA ASP A 245 18.10 13.11 -10.87
C ASP A 245 16.81 13.01 -10.05
N THR A 246 16.89 13.53 -8.83
CA THR A 246 15.84 13.45 -7.80
C THR A 246 14.93 14.67 -7.80
N SER A 247 15.19 15.64 -8.68
CA SER A 247 14.47 16.91 -8.77
C SER A 247 13.13 16.83 -9.50
N LEU A 248 12.84 15.74 -10.23
CA LEU A 248 11.73 15.67 -11.19
C LEU A 248 10.63 14.65 -10.88
N TRP A 249 10.67 13.98 -9.71
CA TRP A 249 9.62 13.03 -9.33
C TRP A 249 8.73 13.60 -8.23
N LEU A 250 7.89 14.58 -8.58
CA LEU A 250 6.67 14.94 -7.86
C LEU A 250 5.65 15.51 -8.82
#